data_AF-A0A3M1N650-F1
#
_entry.id   AF-A0A3M1N650-F1
#
_cell.length_a   1.000
_cell.length_b   1.000
_cell.length_c   1.000
_cell.angle_alpha   90.00
_cell.angle_beta   90.00
_cell.angle_gamma   90.00
#
_symmetry.space_group_name_H-M   'P 1'
#
loop_
_entity.id
_entity.type
_entity.pdbx_description
1 polymer ?
#
loop_
_entity_poly.entity_id
_entity_poly.type
_entity_poly.pdbx_seq_one_letter_code
_entity_poly.pdbx_strand_id
1 'polypeptide(L)'
;TTASTVVEGQEAERRRLIEEAKKKEAELAAAQAQQAVASPVAGLTPVASFISAYMMGDDLYDDSFSIETPNGDFLGETGAGISKTIGVGDPKKVTAIECFVFDKNDVRTVTKVLMSEHAFKDEALRAELAPRGEPVLAKAGEMIYLETTTLIVQVQIIDLSYGSGALPPNSFFERLSLKISAYSKPNANRPPMPPAFDETQAGGF
;
A
#
# COMPACT_ATOMS: atom_id res chain seq x y z
N THR A 1 -44.88 30.54 -20.57
CA THR A 1 -43.85 29.78 -21.33
C THR A 1 -42.51 29.68 -20.62
N THR A 2 -42.23 30.49 -19.58
CA THR A 2 -40.90 30.60 -18.96
C THR A 2 -40.53 29.52 -17.95
N ALA A 3 -41.48 28.77 -17.38
CA ALA A 3 -41.22 27.76 -16.35
C ALA A 3 -40.73 26.40 -16.91
N SER A 4 -41.14 26.04 -18.14
CA SER A 4 -40.82 24.74 -18.75
C SER A 4 -39.34 24.63 -19.13
N THR A 5 -38.75 25.74 -19.57
CA THR A 5 -37.35 25.79 -20.05
C THR A 5 -36.33 25.66 -18.92
N VAL A 6 -36.69 26.04 -17.68
CA VAL A 6 -35.80 25.98 -16.52
C VAL A 6 -35.67 24.53 -16.01
N VAL A 7 -36.78 23.78 -15.99
CA VAL A 7 -36.79 22.38 -15.54
C VAL A 7 -36.02 21.49 -16.53
N GLU A 8 -36.19 21.70 -17.84
CA GLU A 8 -35.45 20.98 -18.88
C GLU A 8 -33.93 21.22 -18.81
N GLY A 9 -33.51 22.45 -18.48
CA GLY A 9 -32.10 22.79 -18.29
C GLY A 9 -31.47 22.07 -17.10
N GLN A 10 -32.20 21.98 -15.97
CA GLN A 10 -31.73 21.29 -14.76
C GLN A 10 -31.63 19.77 -14.93
N GLU A 11 -32.56 19.16 -15.67
CA GLU A 11 -32.49 17.72 -15.97
C GLU A 11 -31.32 17.35 -16.89
N ALA A 12 -31.02 18.21 -17.87
CA ALA A 12 -29.89 18.02 -18.77
C ALA A 12 -28.54 18.08 -18.02
N GLU A 13 -28.40 19.01 -17.08
CA GLU A 13 -27.21 19.15 -16.23
C GLU A 13 -27.05 17.95 -15.30
N ARG A 14 -28.14 17.49 -14.67
CA ARG A 14 -28.12 16.30 -13.80
C ARG A 14 -27.70 15.04 -14.56
N ARG A 15 -28.14 14.89 -15.82
CA ARG A 15 -27.73 13.76 -16.69
C ARG A 15 -26.24 13.82 -17.03
N ARG A 16 -25.71 15.01 -17.34
CA ARG A 16 -24.27 15.21 -17.60
C ARG A 16 -23.42 14.89 -16.38
N LEU A 17 -23.81 15.36 -15.20
CA LEU A 17 -23.09 15.09 -13.95
C LEU A 17 -23.09 13.59 -13.60
N ILE A 18 -24.20 12.88 -13.85
CA ILE A 18 -24.28 11.42 -13.67
C ILE A 18 -23.37 10.70 -14.67
N GLU A 19 -23.31 11.16 -15.91
CA GLU A 19 -22.46 10.57 -16.95
C GLU A 19 -20.97 10.81 -16.67
N GLU A 20 -20.60 12.01 -16.21
CA GLU A 20 -19.25 12.33 -15.76
C GLU A 20 -18.84 11.55 -14.50
N ALA A 21 -19.76 11.37 -13.54
CA ALA A 21 -19.52 10.56 -12.36
C ALA A 21 -19.30 9.09 -12.74
N LYS A 22 -20.16 8.53 -13.62
CA LYS A 22 -19.99 7.17 -14.14
C LYS A 22 -18.70 7.00 -14.94
N LYS A 23 -18.31 8.02 -15.71
CA LYS A 23 -17.06 8.00 -16.47
C LYS A 23 -15.84 8.04 -15.55
N LYS A 24 -15.84 8.89 -14.53
CA LYS A 24 -14.79 8.91 -13.50
C LYS A 24 -14.72 7.60 -12.71
N GLU A 25 -15.86 7.00 -12.38
CA GLU A 25 -15.95 5.72 -11.70
C GLU A 25 -15.44 4.57 -12.58
N ALA A 26 -15.77 4.58 -13.88
CA ALA A 26 -15.25 3.63 -14.85
C ALA A 26 -13.74 3.81 -15.13
N GLU A 27 -13.25 5.06 -15.18
CA GLU A 27 -11.82 5.35 -15.30
C GLU A 27 -11.04 4.95 -14.04
N LEU A 28 -11.64 5.09 -12.85
CA LEU A 28 -11.06 4.62 -11.59
C LEU A 28 -11.04 3.09 -11.53
N ALA A 29 -12.14 2.44 -11.93
CA ALA A 29 -12.23 0.98 -12.01
C ALA A 29 -11.28 0.41 -13.08
N ALA A 30 -11.12 1.09 -14.21
CA ALA A 30 -10.17 0.73 -15.25
C ALA A 30 -8.72 0.95 -14.78
N ALA A 31 -8.41 2.05 -14.08
CA ALA A 31 -7.09 2.27 -13.48
C ALA A 31 -6.75 1.22 -12.41
N GLN A 32 -7.75 0.81 -11.61
CA GLN A 32 -7.63 -0.29 -10.65
C GLN A 32 -7.42 -1.65 -11.36
N ALA A 33 -8.13 -1.90 -12.45
CA ALA A 33 -7.94 -3.09 -13.28
C ALA A 33 -6.60 -3.09 -14.03
N GLN A 34 -6.10 -1.92 -14.45
CA GLN A 34 -4.78 -1.75 -15.05
C GLN A 34 -3.65 -1.91 -14.02
N GLN A 35 -3.88 -1.60 -12.74
CA GLN A 35 -2.96 -1.94 -11.64
C GLN A 35 -2.98 -3.43 -11.28
N ALA A 36 -4.01 -4.19 -11.69
CA ALA A 36 -4.08 -5.64 -11.57
C ALA A 36 -3.27 -6.39 -12.65
N VAL A 37 -2.30 -5.72 -13.30
CA VAL A 37 -1.25 -6.38 -14.07
C VAL A 37 -0.49 -7.35 -13.16
N ALA A 38 -0.65 -8.65 -13.42
CA ALA A 38 0.05 -9.79 -12.80
C ALA A 38 0.59 -9.55 -11.38
N SER A 39 -0.17 -9.96 -10.35
CA SER A 39 0.30 -9.96 -8.96
C SER A 39 1.72 -10.54 -8.88
N PRO A 40 2.71 -9.80 -8.34
CA PRO A 40 4.11 -10.23 -8.34
C PRO A 40 4.35 -11.49 -7.49
N VAL A 41 3.34 -11.90 -6.72
CA VAL A 41 3.32 -13.09 -5.89
C VAL A 41 2.49 -14.23 -6.49
N ALA A 42 2.04 -14.11 -7.74
CA ALA A 42 1.30 -15.16 -8.43
C ALA A 42 2.10 -16.48 -8.48
N GLY A 43 1.52 -17.55 -7.94
CA GLY A 43 2.17 -18.85 -7.86
C GLY A 43 3.20 -18.99 -6.72
N LEU A 44 3.37 -17.97 -5.87
CA LEU A 44 4.19 -18.06 -4.66
C LEU A 44 3.32 -18.38 -3.44
N THR A 45 3.92 -19.08 -2.48
CA THR A 45 3.33 -19.31 -1.15
C THR A 45 3.94 -18.32 -0.17
N PRO A 46 3.14 -17.64 0.69
CA PRO A 46 3.70 -16.74 1.68
C PRO A 46 4.54 -17.53 2.70
N VAL A 47 5.72 -17.01 3.03
CA VAL A 47 6.57 -17.55 4.09
C VAL A 47 6.01 -17.23 5.47
N ALA A 48 5.35 -16.08 5.60
CA ALA A 48 4.67 -15.66 6.82
C ALA A 48 3.47 -14.77 6.48
N SER A 49 2.49 -14.70 7.39
CA SER A 49 1.35 -13.80 7.28
C SER A 49 0.93 -13.29 8.66
N PHE A 50 0.68 -12.00 8.74
CA PHE A 50 0.40 -11.27 9.96
C PHE A 50 -0.86 -10.44 9.79
N ILE A 51 -1.52 -10.16 10.90
CA ILE A 51 -2.57 -9.15 10.99
C ILE A 51 -2.04 -8.03 11.86
N SER A 52 -2.14 -6.80 11.37
CA SER A 52 -1.82 -5.60 12.11
C SER A 52 -3.01 -4.67 12.06
N ALA A 53 -3.44 -4.16 13.22
CA ALA A 53 -4.67 -3.41 13.32
C ALA A 53 -4.49 -2.18 14.20
N TYR A 54 -4.66 -1.01 13.59
CA TYR A 54 -4.78 0.26 14.29
C TYR A 54 -6.23 0.52 14.67
N MET A 55 -6.44 0.98 15.90
CA MET A 55 -7.70 1.55 16.36
C MET A 55 -7.43 2.92 17.01
N MET A 56 -8.31 3.88 16.79
CA MET A 56 -8.21 5.19 17.40
C MET A 56 -8.10 5.08 18.92
N GLY A 57 -7.10 5.74 19.50
CA GLY A 57 -6.70 5.57 20.90
C GLY A 57 -5.38 4.83 21.08
N ASP A 58 -4.96 4.04 20.10
CA ASP A 58 -3.64 3.43 20.08
C ASP A 58 -2.57 4.40 19.57
N ASP A 59 -2.18 5.33 20.44
CA ASP A 59 -1.26 6.42 20.11
C ASP A 59 0.21 5.98 19.96
N LEU A 60 0.49 4.69 20.18
CA LEU A 60 1.81 4.04 20.13
C LEU A 60 1.86 2.89 19.12
N TYR A 61 0.86 2.77 18.24
CA TYR A 61 0.81 1.74 17.21
C TYR A 61 2.09 1.75 16.33
N ASP A 62 2.87 0.68 16.44
CA ASP A 62 4.15 0.44 15.78
C ASP A 62 4.47 -1.07 15.79
N ASP A 63 3.69 -1.83 15.03
CA ASP A 63 3.84 -3.28 14.94
C ASP A 63 5.04 -3.63 14.06
N SER A 64 5.86 -4.57 14.54
CA SER A 64 6.97 -5.16 13.79
C SER A 64 6.97 -6.69 13.92
N PHE A 65 7.21 -7.37 12.79
CA PHE A 65 7.17 -8.82 12.64
C PHE A 65 8.40 -9.36 11.92
N SER A 66 9.07 -10.32 12.53
CA SER A 66 10.15 -11.08 11.89
C SER A 66 9.62 -11.97 10.77
N ILE A 67 10.30 -11.95 9.62
CA ILE A 67 10.06 -12.86 8.51
C ILE A 67 11.11 -13.96 8.59
N GLU A 68 10.67 -15.17 8.93
CA GLU A 68 11.54 -16.33 9.12
C GLU A 68 11.07 -17.50 8.25
N THR A 69 12.01 -18.37 7.86
CA THR A 69 11.67 -19.66 7.25
C THR A 69 11.03 -20.60 8.28
N PRO A 70 10.36 -21.70 7.87
CA PRO A 70 9.88 -22.72 8.81
C PRO A 70 10.97 -23.33 9.70
N ASN A 71 12.24 -23.20 9.31
CA ASN A 71 13.40 -23.68 10.08
C ASN A 71 13.96 -22.62 11.04
N GLY A 72 13.40 -21.40 11.06
CA GLY A 72 13.85 -20.28 11.89
C GLY A 72 14.96 -19.42 11.27
N ASP A 73 15.23 -19.55 9.96
CA ASP A 73 16.20 -18.66 9.32
C ASP A 73 15.58 -17.28 9.12
N PHE A 74 16.18 -16.26 9.72
CA PHE A 74 15.79 -14.87 9.49
C PHE A 74 15.97 -14.50 8.02
N LEU A 75 14.95 -13.90 7.42
CA LEU A 75 14.96 -13.37 6.04
C LEU A 75 14.84 -11.84 6.02
N GLY A 76 14.18 -11.25 7.01
CA GLY A 76 13.89 -9.83 7.05
C GLY A 76 12.85 -9.50 8.10
N GLU A 77 12.34 -8.27 8.05
CA GLU A 77 11.33 -7.75 8.98
C GLU A 77 10.28 -6.96 8.21
N THR A 78 9.03 -6.98 8.66
CA THR A 78 7.97 -6.14 8.12
C THR A 78 7.06 -5.67 9.21
N GLY A 79 6.41 -4.53 9.01
CA GLY A 79 5.58 -3.95 10.04
C GLY A 79 4.72 -2.81 9.53
N ALA A 80 3.94 -2.25 10.45
CA ALA A 80 3.12 -1.07 10.21
C ALA A 80 3.08 -0.18 11.46
N GLY A 81 3.21 1.13 11.27
CA GLY A 81 3.27 2.07 12.38
C GLY A 81 2.76 3.46 12.02
N ILE A 82 2.52 4.28 13.04
CA ILE A 82 2.05 5.66 12.86
C ILE A 82 3.12 6.50 12.18
N SER A 83 2.80 7.04 11.01
CA SER A 83 3.69 7.93 10.26
C SER A 83 3.39 9.41 10.55
N LYS A 84 2.11 9.77 10.60
CA LYS A 84 1.66 11.15 10.83
C LYS A 84 0.30 11.23 11.51
N THR A 85 0.14 12.26 12.33
CA THR A 85 -1.13 12.67 12.94
C THR A 85 -1.57 14.03 12.43
N ILE A 86 -2.87 14.32 12.55
CA ILE A 86 -3.49 15.59 12.16
C ILE A 86 -4.22 16.24 13.33
N GLY A 87 -4.20 17.58 13.37
CA GLY A 87 -4.86 18.36 14.40
C GLY A 87 -4.15 18.24 15.76
N VAL A 88 -4.91 18.55 16.82
CA VAL A 88 -4.43 18.54 18.20
C VAL A 88 -5.39 17.76 19.10
N GLY A 89 -4.89 17.38 20.29
CA GLY A 89 -5.65 16.70 21.34
C GLY A 89 -5.55 15.18 21.30
N ASP A 90 -6.00 14.57 22.39
CA ASP A 90 -6.00 13.12 22.61
C ASP A 90 -7.41 12.52 22.40
N PRO A 91 -7.52 11.28 21.90
CA PRO A 91 -6.42 10.49 21.34
C PRO A 91 -5.87 11.11 20.05
N LYS A 92 -4.62 10.76 19.70
CA LYS A 92 -3.99 11.26 18.48
C LYS A 92 -4.79 10.77 17.27
N LYS A 93 -5.05 11.69 16.35
CA LYS A 93 -5.80 11.42 15.12
C LYS A 93 -4.81 11.07 14.01
N VAL A 94 -4.62 9.78 13.76
CA VAL A 94 -3.64 9.27 12.80
C VAL A 94 -4.13 9.48 11.37
N THR A 95 -3.38 10.21 10.56
CA THR A 95 -3.72 10.53 9.16
C THR A 95 -2.91 9.73 8.15
N ALA A 96 -1.77 9.17 8.56
CA ALA A 96 -0.96 8.28 7.74
C ALA A 96 -0.30 7.18 8.58
N ILE A 97 -0.28 5.97 8.04
CA ILE A 97 0.39 4.79 8.58
C ILE A 97 1.44 4.34 7.57
N GLU A 98 2.66 4.10 8.02
CA GLU A 98 3.71 3.54 7.18
C GLU A 98 3.72 2.02 7.29
N CYS A 99 3.92 1.33 6.17
CA CYS A 99 4.24 -0.08 6.13
C CYS A 99 5.64 -0.23 5.55
N PHE A 100 6.45 -1.12 6.13
CA PHE A 100 7.83 -1.30 5.72
C PHE A 100 8.18 -2.76 5.50
N VAL A 101 9.25 -2.97 4.72
CA VAL A 101 9.96 -4.24 4.63
C VAL A 101 11.46 -3.97 4.67
N PHE A 102 12.13 -4.65 5.59
CA PHE A 102 13.57 -4.83 5.63
C PHE A 102 13.89 -6.25 5.15
N ASP A 103 14.94 -6.38 4.35
CA ASP A 103 15.42 -7.66 3.81
C ASP A 103 16.88 -7.81 4.22
N LYS A 104 17.26 -8.96 4.77
CA LYS A 104 18.65 -9.19 5.20
C LYS A 104 19.67 -9.07 4.07
N ASN A 105 19.22 -9.27 2.83
CA ASN A 105 20.04 -9.23 1.62
C ASN A 105 19.92 -7.88 0.88
N ASP A 106 19.19 -6.90 1.41
CA ASP A 106 19.04 -5.56 0.85
C ASP A 106 19.42 -4.51 1.89
N VAL A 107 20.31 -3.59 1.55
CA VAL A 107 20.74 -2.54 2.47
C VAL A 107 19.68 -1.46 2.69
N ARG A 108 18.58 -1.48 1.92
CA ARG A 108 17.51 -0.49 1.99
C ARG A 108 16.24 -1.09 2.56
N THR A 109 15.62 -0.36 3.48
CA THR A 109 14.23 -0.58 3.87
C THR A 109 13.34 0.06 2.82
N VAL A 110 12.37 -0.70 2.31
CA VAL A 110 11.33 -0.18 1.42
C VAL A 110 10.11 0.16 2.27
N THR A 111 9.63 1.39 2.13
CA THR A 111 8.50 1.90 2.92
C THR A 111 7.45 2.49 1.99
N LYS A 112 6.18 2.18 2.28
CA LYS A 112 5.02 2.83 1.68
C LYS A 112 4.18 3.48 2.76
N VAL A 113 3.70 4.69 2.49
CA VAL A 113 2.93 5.49 3.45
C VAL A 113 1.47 5.47 3.04
N LEU A 114 0.66 4.71 3.77
CA LEU A 114 -0.80 4.63 3.63
C LEU A 114 -1.43 5.90 4.20
N MET A 115 -1.91 6.76 3.30
CA MET A 115 -2.47 8.06 3.64
C MET A 115 -4.00 8.02 3.65
N SER A 116 -4.59 8.78 4.56
CA SER A 116 -6.01 9.13 4.50
C SER A 116 -6.33 9.87 3.19
N GLU A 117 -7.60 9.88 2.80
CA GLU A 117 -8.02 10.58 1.58
C GLU A 117 -7.67 12.07 1.62
N HIS A 118 -7.83 12.70 2.79
CA HIS A 118 -7.42 14.09 2.99
C HIS A 118 -5.90 14.27 2.82
N ALA A 119 -5.09 13.46 3.52
CA ALA A 119 -3.63 13.58 3.46
C ALA A 119 -3.08 13.31 2.06
N PHE A 120 -3.67 12.38 1.31
CA PHE A 120 -3.25 12.09 -0.05
C PHE A 120 -3.60 13.22 -1.04
N LYS A 121 -4.67 13.99 -0.79
CA LYS A 121 -5.06 15.13 -1.64
C LYS A 121 -4.32 16.42 -1.28
N ASP A 122 -3.78 16.52 -0.08
CA ASP A 122 -3.00 17.65 0.38
C ASP A 122 -1.54 17.53 -0.11
N GLU A 123 -1.10 18.49 -0.94
CA GLU A 123 0.25 18.50 -1.48
C GLU A 123 1.33 18.74 -0.42
N ALA A 124 1.04 19.56 0.59
CA ALA A 124 1.97 19.84 1.67
C ALA A 124 2.19 18.60 2.55
N LEU A 125 1.13 17.88 2.90
CA LEU A 125 1.23 16.63 3.66
C LEU A 125 1.95 15.54 2.87
N ARG A 126 1.68 15.40 1.57
CA ARG A 126 2.42 14.47 0.71
C ARG A 126 3.90 14.82 0.62
N ALA A 127 4.24 16.09 0.44
CA ALA A 127 5.63 16.55 0.38
C ALA A 127 6.35 16.30 1.71
N GLU A 128 5.67 16.52 2.84
CA GLU A 128 6.22 16.24 4.18
C GLU A 128 6.51 14.73 4.37
N LEU A 129 5.65 13.87 3.84
CA LEU A 129 5.75 12.41 4.00
C LEU A 129 6.62 11.74 2.93
N ALA A 130 6.94 12.43 1.83
CA ALA A 130 7.74 11.89 0.73
C ALA A 130 9.11 11.30 1.16
N PRO A 131 9.85 11.86 2.13
CA PRO A 131 11.10 11.27 2.60
C PRO A 131 10.92 9.95 3.36
N ARG A 132 9.71 9.64 3.88
CA ARG A 132 9.45 8.42 4.64
C ARG A 132 9.20 7.21 3.76
N GLY A 133 8.62 7.41 2.59
CA GLY A 133 8.29 6.34 1.67
C GLY A 133 7.36 6.79 0.56
N GLU A 134 7.01 5.85 -0.31
CA GLU A 134 6.10 6.13 -1.42
C GLU A 134 4.66 6.35 -0.90
N PRO A 135 4.01 7.48 -1.26
CA PRO A 135 2.65 7.76 -0.81
C PRO A 135 1.63 6.86 -1.52
N VAL A 136 0.72 6.26 -0.74
CA VAL A 136 -0.37 5.42 -1.24
C VAL A 136 -1.69 5.88 -0.60
N LEU A 137 -2.75 6.00 -1.40
CA LEU A 137 -4.08 6.28 -0.88
C LEU A 137 -4.66 5.02 -0.23
N ALA A 138 -4.94 5.05 1.06
CA ALA A 138 -5.52 3.91 1.74
C ALA A 138 -6.99 3.70 1.33
N LYS A 139 -7.31 2.53 0.76
CA LYS A 139 -8.67 2.10 0.43
C LYS A 139 -8.92 0.66 0.86
N ALA A 140 -10.10 0.40 1.41
CA ALA A 140 -10.51 -0.97 1.74
C ALA A 140 -10.47 -1.87 0.49
N GLY A 141 -9.92 -3.07 0.64
CA GLY A 141 -9.74 -4.06 -0.43
C GLY A 141 -8.50 -3.84 -1.31
N GLU A 142 -7.78 -2.74 -1.16
CA GLU A 142 -6.59 -2.47 -1.97
C GLU A 142 -5.42 -3.38 -1.58
N MET A 143 -4.65 -3.78 -2.59
CA MET A 143 -3.47 -4.63 -2.48
C MET A 143 -2.24 -3.83 -2.85
N ILE A 144 -1.30 -3.75 -1.92
CA ILE A 144 -0.09 -2.94 -2.03
C ILE A 144 1.11 -3.87 -1.92
N TYR A 145 2.13 -3.66 -2.74
CA TYR A 145 3.33 -4.51 -2.76
C TYR A 145 4.59 -3.71 -2.45
N LEU A 146 5.35 -4.16 -1.47
CA LEU A 146 6.69 -3.66 -1.16
C LEU A 146 7.69 -4.72 -1.61
N GLU A 147 8.63 -4.33 -2.47
CA GLU A 147 9.57 -5.27 -3.09
C GLU A 147 11.01 -4.90 -2.78
N THR A 148 11.77 -5.87 -2.28
CA THR A 148 13.21 -5.79 -2.09
C THR A 148 13.92 -6.73 -3.06
N THR A 149 15.22 -6.92 -2.86
CA THR A 149 16.03 -7.88 -3.63
C THR A 149 15.50 -9.32 -3.53
N THR A 150 15.16 -9.79 -2.32
CA THR A 150 14.76 -11.20 -2.09
C THR A 150 13.35 -11.39 -1.56
N LEU A 151 12.68 -10.34 -1.11
CA LEU A 151 11.34 -10.40 -0.53
C LEU A 151 10.32 -9.59 -1.34
N ILE A 152 9.08 -10.04 -1.28
CA ILE A 152 7.88 -9.28 -1.65
C ILE A 152 6.95 -9.30 -0.44
N VAL A 153 6.57 -8.14 0.07
CA VAL A 153 5.52 -8.01 1.08
C VAL A 153 4.27 -7.47 0.43
N GLN A 154 3.19 -8.25 0.51
CA GLN A 154 1.85 -7.84 0.13
C GLN A 154 1.12 -7.33 1.36
N VAL A 155 0.63 -6.09 1.30
CA VAL A 155 -0.24 -5.48 2.30
C VAL A 155 -1.65 -5.37 1.69
N GLN A 156 -2.60 -6.09 2.28
CA GLN A 156 -4.02 -5.97 1.98
C GLN A 156 -4.68 -5.11 3.04
N ILE A 157 -5.39 -4.06 2.62
CA ILE A 157 -6.23 -3.28 3.53
C ILE A 157 -7.56 -4.02 3.69
N ILE A 158 -7.75 -4.74 4.80
CA ILE A 158 -8.93 -5.56 5.06
C ILE A 158 -10.12 -4.70 5.46
N ASP A 159 -9.88 -3.74 6.35
CA ASP A 159 -10.90 -2.83 6.88
C ASP A 159 -10.32 -1.43 7.03
N LEU A 160 -11.15 -0.43 6.77
CA LEU A 160 -10.81 0.98 6.85
C LEU A 160 -12.07 1.77 7.20
N SER A 161 -12.03 2.47 8.32
CA SER A 161 -13.04 3.47 8.68
C SER A 161 -12.38 4.78 9.08
N TYR A 162 -12.96 5.89 8.63
CA TYR A 162 -12.52 7.22 9.02
C TYR A 162 -13.29 7.68 10.25
N GLY A 163 -12.58 8.41 11.13
CA GLY A 163 -13.23 9.06 12.25
C GLY A 163 -14.03 10.29 11.80
N SER A 164 -14.95 10.71 12.66
CA SER A 164 -15.78 11.90 12.46
C SER A 164 -15.46 12.98 13.50
N GLY A 165 -15.81 14.23 13.21
CA GLY A 165 -15.63 15.34 14.16
C GLY A 165 -15.38 16.68 13.47
N ALA A 166 -14.63 17.54 14.17
CA ALA A 166 -14.34 18.92 13.72
C ALA A 166 -13.18 19.02 12.70
N LEU A 167 -12.47 17.93 12.44
CA LEU A 167 -11.44 17.89 11.39
C LEU A 167 -12.07 17.69 10.00
N PRO A 168 -11.32 17.98 8.92
CA PRO A 168 -11.79 17.71 7.57
C PRO A 168 -12.29 16.26 7.41
N PRO A 169 -13.31 16.01 6.56
CA PRO A 169 -13.78 14.66 6.29
C PRO A 169 -12.65 13.74 5.79
N ASN A 170 -12.73 12.45 6.14
CA ASN A 170 -11.79 11.41 5.69
C ASN A 170 -10.32 11.76 5.99
N SER A 171 -10.06 12.43 7.11
CA SER A 171 -8.73 12.96 7.46
C SER A 171 -7.94 12.14 8.46
N PHE A 172 -8.58 11.26 9.21
CA PHE A 172 -7.89 10.37 10.14
C PHE A 172 -8.63 9.04 10.26
N PHE A 173 -7.87 7.99 10.50
CA PHE A 173 -8.41 6.65 10.66
C PHE A 173 -9.06 6.52 12.04
N GLU A 174 -10.25 5.93 12.08
CA GLU A 174 -10.83 5.39 13.30
C GLU A 174 -10.40 3.93 13.49
N ARG A 175 -10.31 3.19 12.37
CA ARG A 175 -9.81 1.82 12.33
C ARG A 175 -9.13 1.56 10.99
N LEU A 176 -8.00 0.87 11.04
CA LEU A 176 -7.33 0.34 9.85
C LEU A 176 -6.83 -1.06 10.19
N SER A 177 -7.22 -2.06 9.39
CA SER A 177 -6.77 -3.44 9.57
C SER A 177 -6.06 -3.91 8.31
N LEU A 178 -4.85 -4.41 8.49
CA LEU A 178 -3.95 -4.83 7.44
C LEU A 178 -3.69 -6.32 7.57
N LYS A 179 -3.74 -7.03 6.44
CA LYS A 179 -3.12 -8.36 6.32
C LYS A 179 -1.82 -8.19 5.58
N ILE A 180 -0.73 -8.57 6.23
CA ILE A 180 0.63 -8.47 5.71
C ILE A 180 1.10 -9.88 5.40
N SER A 181 1.40 -10.18 4.15
CA SER A 181 1.90 -11.48 3.70
C SER A 181 3.27 -11.31 3.06
N ALA A 182 4.28 -11.97 3.61
CA ALA A 182 5.64 -11.95 3.10
C ALA A 182 5.89 -13.16 2.20
N TYR A 183 6.57 -12.94 1.08
CA TYR A 183 6.92 -13.95 0.09
C TYR A 183 8.41 -13.86 -0.22
N SER A 184 9.06 -15.01 -0.44
CA SER A 184 10.44 -15.07 -0.90
C SER A 184 10.48 -15.20 -2.42
N LYS A 185 11.34 -14.40 -3.08
CA LYS A 185 11.52 -14.43 -4.54
C LYS A 185 12.25 -15.72 -4.95
N PRO A 186 11.83 -16.41 -6.03
CA PRO A 186 12.41 -17.70 -6.45
C PRO A 186 13.94 -17.70 -6.68
N ASN A 187 14.52 -16.56 -7.05
CA ASN A 187 15.95 -16.43 -7.32
C ASN A 187 16.79 -16.07 -6.08
N ALA A 188 16.17 -15.87 -4.91
CA ALA A 188 16.86 -15.46 -3.69
C ALA A 188 17.91 -16.47 -3.19
N ASN A 189 17.81 -17.73 -3.59
CA ASN A 189 18.64 -18.82 -3.08
C ASN A 189 19.41 -19.60 -4.17
N ARG A 190 19.47 -19.08 -5.41
CA ARG A 190 20.29 -19.70 -6.45
C ARG A 190 21.74 -19.24 -6.26
N PRO A 191 22.69 -20.13 -5.93
CA PRO A 191 24.10 -19.75 -5.95
C PRO A 191 24.46 -19.20 -7.34
N PRO A 192 25.35 -18.20 -7.45
CA PRO A 192 25.79 -17.69 -8.74
C PRO A 192 26.25 -18.88 -9.58
N MET A 193 25.67 -19.05 -10.77
CA MET A 193 26.18 -20.07 -11.69
C MET A 193 27.66 -19.78 -11.90
N PRO A 194 28.55 -20.78 -11.75
CA PRO A 194 29.92 -20.59 -12.20
C PRO A 194 29.89 -20.13 -13.66
N PRO A 195 30.82 -19.25 -14.08
CA PRO A 195 30.91 -18.90 -15.49
C PRO A 195 30.91 -20.18 -16.30
N ALA A 196 30.11 -20.22 -17.37
CA ALA A 196 30.08 -21.36 -18.27
C ALA A 196 31.54 -21.67 -18.64
N PHE A 197 32.03 -22.82 -18.18
CA PHE A 197 33.35 -23.29 -18.61
C PHE A 197 33.24 -23.49 -20.11
N ASP A 198 33.94 -22.64 -20.86
CA ASP A 198 34.07 -22.77 -22.29
C ASP A 198 34.93 -24.02 -22.53
N GLU A 199 34.27 -25.17 -22.75
CA GLU A 199 34.89 -26.48 -22.98
C GLU A 199 35.65 -26.58 -24.32
N THR A 200 35.91 -25.45 -24.99
CA THR A 200 36.57 -25.37 -26.30
C THR A 200 38.08 -25.16 -26.29
N GLN A 201 38.76 -25.24 -25.14
CA GLN A 201 40.24 -25.28 -25.09
C GLN A 201 40.78 -26.50 -24.32
N ALA A 202 40.47 -27.71 -24.83
CA ALA A 202 41.26 -28.90 -24.53
C ALA A 202 41.50 -29.67 -25.84
N GLY A 203 42.46 -29.18 -26.64
CA GLY A 203 42.85 -29.79 -27.91
C GLY A 203 44.13 -29.19 -28.47
N GLY A 204 45.26 -29.49 -27.84
CA GLY A 204 46.58 -29.08 -28.35
C GLY A 204 47.70 -29.63 -27.47
N PHE A 205 48.08 -30.88 -27.75
CA PHE A 205 49.40 -31.41 -27.41
C PHE A 205 50.48 -30.70 -28.24
#